data_AF-Q4SXJ1-F1
#
_entry.id   AF-Q4SXJ1-F1
#
_cell.length_a   1.000
_cell.length_b   1.000
_cell.length_c   1.000
_cell.angle_alpha   90.00
_cell.angle_beta   90.00
_cell.angle_gamma   90.00
#
_symmetry.space_group_name_H-M   'P 1'
#
loop_
_entity.id
_entity.type
_entity.pdbx_description
1 polymer ?
#
loop_
_entity_poly.entity_id
_entity_poly.type
_entity_poly.pdbx_seq_one_letter_code
_entity_poly.pdbx_strand_id
1 'polypeptide(L)'
;VEGSSKYDNLICKTLISSGFPSVYKLTPKEERIGTLKKYILGERNPHKTNKTVLLLGETGTGKSTLINALVNYAIGVTWEDNVYFKIVDDDSKDQAVNQTDDVIVYQIFGFEDKTLPYSLTIIDTPGY
;
A
#
# COMPACT_ATOMS: atom_id res chain seq x y z
N VAL A 1 -30.49 -8.04 -2.30
CA VAL A 1 -29.27 -8.87 -2.49
C VAL A 1 -28.11 -7.97 -2.15
N GLU A 2 -27.63 -8.02 -0.91
CA GLU A 2 -26.50 -7.21 -0.45
C GLU A 2 -25.27 -7.60 -1.26
N GLY A 3 -24.86 -6.72 -2.17
CA GLY A 3 -23.68 -6.91 -2.98
C GLY A 3 -22.46 -6.81 -2.09
N SER A 4 -21.77 -7.94 -1.92
CA SER A 4 -20.41 -7.95 -1.38
C SER A 4 -19.58 -6.88 -2.09
N SER A 5 -18.96 -5.97 -1.35
CA SER A 5 -18.10 -4.96 -1.93
C SER A 5 -16.89 -5.68 -2.55
N LYS A 6 -16.47 -5.25 -3.75
CA LYS A 6 -15.29 -5.75 -4.50
C LYS A 6 -14.02 -5.92 -3.65
N TYR A 7 -13.99 -5.30 -2.47
CA TYR A 7 -12.89 -5.19 -1.52
C TYR A 7 -13.18 -5.82 -0.16
N ASP A 8 -14.20 -6.66 0.00
CA ASP A 8 -14.51 -7.31 1.29
C ASP A 8 -13.42 -8.29 1.74
N ASN A 9 -12.72 -8.89 0.77
CA ASN A 9 -11.58 -9.77 0.99
C ASN A 9 -10.32 -9.03 1.50
N LEU A 10 -10.33 -7.69 1.51
CA LEU A 10 -9.35 -6.90 2.26
C LEU A 10 -9.78 -6.86 3.73
N ILE A 11 -9.47 -7.93 4.46
CA ILE A 11 -9.89 -8.17 5.86
C ILE A 11 -9.34 -7.10 6.83
N CYS A 12 -8.27 -6.39 6.47
CA CYS A 12 -7.57 -5.47 7.34
C CYS A 12 -7.61 -4.03 6.82
N LYS A 13 -8.79 -3.38 6.88
CA LYS A 13 -8.95 -1.96 6.55
C LYS A 13 -9.82 -1.22 7.57
N THR A 14 -9.50 0.04 7.83
CA THR A 14 -10.27 0.93 8.72
C THR A 14 -10.70 2.18 7.95
N LEU A 15 -11.98 2.55 8.02
CA LEU A 15 -12.47 3.78 7.39
C LEU A 15 -11.86 5.01 8.09
N ILE A 16 -11.21 5.88 7.33
CA ILE A 16 -10.65 7.16 7.79
C ILE A 16 -11.65 8.29 7.56
N SER A 17 -12.22 8.33 6.36
CA SER A 17 -13.14 9.40 5.92
C SER A 17 -14.21 8.82 5.01
N SER A 18 -15.47 9.12 5.28
CA SER A 18 -16.59 8.82 4.39
C SER A 18 -16.79 9.94 3.37
N GLY A 19 -17.12 9.59 2.13
CA GLY A 19 -17.35 10.56 1.07
C GLY A 19 -17.17 9.98 -0.32
N PHE A 20 -16.94 10.87 -1.29
CA PHE A 20 -16.61 10.54 -2.68
C PHE A 20 -15.20 11.06 -3.00
N PRO A 21 -14.14 10.25 -2.84
CA PRO A 21 -14.15 8.83 -2.46
C PRO A 21 -14.14 8.58 -0.95
N SER A 22 -14.59 7.39 -0.53
CA SER A 22 -14.36 6.90 0.83
C SER A 22 -12.92 6.46 1.00
N VAL A 23 -12.25 6.94 2.04
CA VAL A 23 -10.83 6.68 2.27
C VAL A 23 -10.64 5.67 3.40
N TYR A 24 -9.92 4.59 3.11
CA TYR A 24 -9.62 3.52 4.07
C TYR A 24 -8.12 3.42 4.33
N LYS A 25 -7.73 3.24 5.60
CA LYS A 25 -6.38 2.85 6.01
C LYS A 25 -6.24 1.34 5.88
N LEU A 26 -5.25 0.87 5.14
CA LEU A 26 -4.87 -0.54 5.12
C LEU A 26 -4.04 -0.87 6.37
N THR A 27 -4.25 -2.05 6.94
CA THR A 27 -3.47 -2.57 8.07
C THR A 27 -2.74 -3.83 7.63
N PRO A 28 -1.64 -3.69 6.86
CA PRO A 28 -0.85 -4.83 6.42
C PRO A 28 -0.14 -5.51 7.60
N LYS A 29 0.29 -6.76 7.40
CA LYS A 29 1.16 -7.44 8.36
C LYS A 29 2.51 -6.72 8.39
N GLU A 30 2.96 -6.33 9.58
CA GLU A 30 4.28 -5.73 9.79
C GLU A 30 5.30 -6.82 10.19
N GLU A 31 6.48 -6.79 9.56
CA GLU A 31 7.65 -7.56 9.94
C GLU A 31 8.88 -6.65 10.01
N ARG A 32 9.79 -6.88 10.97
CA ARG A 32 11.06 -6.15 11.07
C ARG A 32 12.23 -7.09 10.89
N ILE A 33 13.19 -6.69 10.05
CA ILE A 33 14.45 -7.41 9.81
C ILE A 33 15.60 -6.41 9.92
N GLY A 34 16.26 -6.35 11.08
CA GLY A 34 17.25 -5.32 11.36
C GLY A 34 16.61 -3.92 11.28
N THR A 35 17.17 -3.05 10.44
CA THR A 35 16.65 -1.70 10.15
C THR A 35 15.58 -1.67 9.05
N LEU A 36 15.26 -2.83 8.44
CA LEU A 36 14.23 -2.91 7.40
C LEU A 36 12.85 -3.13 8.03
N LYS A 37 11.89 -2.28 7.68
CA LYS A 37 10.47 -2.50 7.97
C LYS A 37 9.78 -3.07 6.75
N LYS A 38 9.04 -4.16 6.90
CA LYS A 38 8.26 -4.79 5.82
C LYS A 38 6.78 -4.73 6.14
N TYR A 39 5.99 -4.29 5.17
CA TYR A 39 4.54 -4.32 5.20
C TYR A 39 4.03 -5.27 4.13
N ILE A 40 3.31 -6.30 4.54
CA ILE A 40 2.82 -7.36 3.65
C ILE A 40 1.30 -7.29 3.56
N LEU A 41 0.79 -7.14 2.34
CA LEU A 41 -0.63 -7.17 2.01
C LEU A 41 -0.95 -8.40 1.15
N GLY A 42 -1.92 -9.20 1.61
CA GLY A 42 -2.33 -10.44 0.94
C GLY A 42 -1.35 -11.60 1.13
N GLU A 43 -1.51 -12.65 0.32
CA GLU A 43 -0.73 -13.89 0.42
C GLU A 43 0.08 -14.15 -0.85
N ARG A 44 1.37 -14.46 -0.67
CA ARG A 44 2.30 -14.68 -1.78
C ARG A 44 1.96 -15.96 -2.54
N ASN A 45 1.71 -15.85 -3.84
CA ASN A 45 1.66 -16.99 -4.74
C ASN A 45 3.07 -17.25 -5.35
N PRO A 46 3.72 -18.39 -5.08
CA PRO A 46 5.05 -18.70 -5.61
C PRO A 46 5.09 -18.87 -7.14
N HIS A 47 3.94 -19.09 -7.78
CA HIS A 47 3.83 -19.23 -9.24
C HIS A 47 3.68 -17.89 -9.97
N LYS A 48 3.43 -16.80 -9.25
CA LYS A 48 3.33 -15.47 -9.83
C LYS A 48 4.69 -14.77 -9.80
N THR A 49 5.04 -14.12 -10.91
CA THR A 49 6.24 -13.27 -10.95
C THR A 49 6.07 -12.09 -10.02
N ASN A 50 7.16 -11.60 -9.42
CA ASN A 50 7.17 -10.41 -8.58
C ASN A 50 8.04 -9.33 -9.23
N LYS A 51 7.52 -8.10 -9.33
CA LYS A 51 8.29 -6.94 -9.80
C LYS A 51 8.55 -5.98 -8.64
N THR A 52 9.75 -5.42 -8.61
CA THR A 52 10.18 -4.50 -7.56
C THR A 52 10.38 -3.10 -8.13
N VAL A 53 9.86 -2.10 -7.44
CA VAL A 53 10.07 -0.67 -7.72
C VAL A 53 10.82 -0.06 -6.55
N LEU A 54 11.94 0.62 -6.82
CA LEU A 54 12.68 1.40 -5.83
C LEU A 54 12.34 2.88 -6.00
N LEU A 55 11.89 3.53 -4.94
CA LEU A 55 11.54 4.95 -4.95
C LEU A 55 12.63 5.77 -4.26
N LEU A 56 13.19 6.73 -5.00
CA LEU A 56 14.24 7.64 -4.55
C LEU A 56 13.79 9.09 -4.77
N GLY A 57 14.18 10.01 -3.88
CA GLY A 57 13.90 11.44 -4.02
C GLY A 57 13.90 12.16 -2.67
N GLU A 58 13.98 13.49 -2.70
CA GLU A 58 13.98 14.34 -1.50
C GLU A 58 12.70 14.18 -0.67
N THR A 59 12.78 14.53 0.60
CA THR A 59 11.59 14.62 1.46
C THR A 59 10.62 15.68 0.90
N GLY A 60 9.31 15.37 0.92
CA GLY A 60 8.28 16.28 0.39
C GLY A 60 8.04 16.21 -1.12
N THR A 61 8.77 15.38 -1.88
CA THR A 61 8.55 15.20 -3.33
C THR A 61 7.35 14.30 -3.69
N GLY A 62 6.61 13.79 -2.70
CA GLY A 62 5.39 13.00 -2.93
C GLY A 62 5.59 11.48 -3.05
N LYS A 63 6.72 10.92 -2.57
CA LYS A 63 6.95 9.46 -2.58
C LYS A 63 5.81 8.67 -1.92
N SER A 64 5.37 9.07 -0.72
CA SER A 64 4.20 8.48 -0.03
C SER A 64 2.95 8.47 -0.88
N THR A 65 2.68 9.58 -1.58
CA THR A 65 1.54 9.70 -2.49
C THR A 65 1.64 8.71 -3.65
N LEU A 66 2.84 8.54 -4.23
CA LEU A 66 3.08 7.57 -5.28
C LEU A 66 2.94 6.13 -4.78
N ILE A 67 3.39 5.81 -3.56
CA ILE A 67 3.20 4.49 -2.94
C ILE A 67 1.70 4.19 -2.83
N ASN A 68 0.92 5.10 -2.25
CA ASN A 68 -0.53 4.94 -2.12
C ASN A 68 -1.20 4.75 -3.50
N ALA A 69 -0.81 5.53 -4.51
CA ALA A 69 -1.33 5.38 -5.87
C ALA A 69 -1.00 4.02 -6.49
N LEU A 70 0.26 3.56 -6.38
CA LEU A 70 0.69 2.25 -6.90
C LEU A 70 -0.04 1.09 -6.21
N VAL A 71 -0.29 1.19 -4.91
CA VAL A 71 -1.04 0.16 -4.18
C VAL A 71 -2.51 0.12 -4.64
N ASN A 72 -3.18 1.26 -4.80
CA ASN A 72 -4.55 1.29 -5.33
C ASN A 72 -4.61 0.70 -6.75
N TYR A 73 -3.65 1.08 -7.60
CA TYR A 73 -3.53 0.55 -8.95
C TYR A 73 -3.35 -0.97 -8.95
N ALA A 74 -2.45 -1.50 -8.12
CA ALA A 74 -2.19 -2.94 -8.01
C ALA A 74 -3.42 -3.72 -7.51
N ILE A 75 -4.15 -3.19 -6.52
CA ILE A 75 -5.36 -3.81 -5.97
C ILE A 75 -6.52 -3.84 -6.99
N GLY A 76 -6.49 -2.98 -8.01
CA GLY A 76 -7.53 -2.90 -9.03
C GLY A 76 -8.62 -1.88 -8.73
N VAL A 77 -8.29 -0.84 -7.96
CA VAL A 77 -9.17 0.30 -7.73
C VAL A 77 -9.36 1.09 -9.02
N THR A 78 -10.62 1.26 -9.40
CA THR A 78 -11.03 2.12 -10.51
C THR A 78 -11.75 3.35 -9.97
N TRP A 79 -11.93 4.35 -10.84
CA TRP A 79 -12.60 5.59 -10.47
C TRP A 79 -14.05 5.35 -10.02
N GLU A 80 -14.74 4.42 -10.66
CA GLU A 80 -16.14 4.08 -10.41
C GLU A 80 -16.36 3.43 -9.03
N ASP A 81 -15.31 2.84 -8.45
CA ASP A 81 -15.40 2.20 -7.15
C ASP A 81 -15.63 3.23 -6.03
N ASN A 82 -15.31 4.51 -6.25
CA ASN A 82 -15.45 5.59 -5.26
C ASN A 82 -14.77 5.30 -3.90
N VAL A 83 -13.66 4.55 -3.93
CA VAL A 83 -12.84 4.24 -2.75
C VAL A 83 -11.38 4.59 -3.01
N TYR A 84 -10.66 4.89 -1.93
CA TYR A 84 -9.22 5.09 -1.97
C TYR A 84 -8.56 4.47 -0.74
N PHE A 85 -7.48 3.71 -0.96
CA PHE A 85 -6.74 3.07 0.12
C PHE A 85 -5.45 3.84 0.44
N LYS A 86 -5.18 4.09 1.72
CA LYS A 86 -3.90 4.58 2.23
C LYS A 86 -3.18 3.45 2.95
N ILE A 87 -1.96 3.13 2.51
CA ILE A 87 -1.02 2.26 3.24
C ILE A 87 0.05 3.09 3.97
N VAL A 88 0.36 4.27 3.43
CA VAL A 88 1.23 5.29 4.04
C VAL A 88 0.34 6.41 4.57
N ASP A 89 0.57 6.83 5.82
CA ASP A 89 -0.26 7.81 6.53
C ASP A 89 0.58 9.03 6.94
N ASP A 90 0.70 9.98 6.02
CA ASP A 90 1.50 11.22 6.15
C ASP A 90 1.04 12.11 7.33
N ASP A 91 -0.19 11.94 7.82
CA ASP A 91 -0.80 12.77 8.87
C ASP A 91 -0.65 12.18 10.29
N SER A 92 -0.08 10.98 10.40
CA SER A 92 0.14 10.37 11.70
C SER A 92 1.33 11.02 12.41
N LYS A 93 1.13 11.44 13.67
CA LYS A 93 2.24 11.87 14.56
C LYS A 93 3.36 10.83 14.61
N ASP A 94 3.02 9.56 14.41
CA ASP A 94 3.95 8.46 14.33
C ASP A 94 4.87 8.53 13.10
N GLN A 95 4.47 9.11 11.97
CA GLN A 95 5.37 9.33 10.83
C GLN A 95 6.25 10.57 10.97
N ALA A 96 5.76 11.64 11.60
CA ALA A 96 6.61 12.79 11.95
C ALA A 96 7.72 12.40 12.94
N VAL A 97 7.47 11.39 13.79
CA VAL A 97 8.43 10.81 14.73
C VAL A 97 9.22 9.64 14.11
N ASN A 98 8.65 8.90 13.14
CA ASN A 98 9.31 7.82 12.39
C ASN A 98 9.82 8.26 10.99
N GLN A 99 10.16 9.54 10.81
CA GLN A 99 11.18 9.93 9.83
C GLN A 99 12.49 9.25 10.26
N THR A 100 12.56 7.96 9.97
CA THR A 100 13.62 7.06 10.38
C THR A 100 14.39 6.72 9.12
N ASP A 101 15.71 6.66 9.22
CA ASP A 101 16.64 6.23 8.17
C ASP A 101 16.42 4.77 7.71
N ASP A 102 15.27 4.19 8.02
CA ASP A 102 14.88 2.82 7.74
C ASP A 102 14.32 2.71 6.33
N VAL A 103 14.86 1.78 5.53
CA VAL A 103 14.26 1.40 4.26
C VAL A 103 12.99 0.60 4.51
N ILE A 104 11.88 1.01 3.91
CA ILE A 104 10.57 0.38 4.07
C ILE A 104 10.24 -0.42 2.81
N VAL A 105 9.77 -1.65 2.99
CA VAL A 105 9.39 -2.54 1.88
C VAL A 105 7.91 -2.86 1.97
N TYR A 106 7.14 -2.47 0.96
CA TYR A 106 5.74 -2.83 0.80
C TYR A 106 5.64 -3.99 -0.16
N GLN A 107 5.03 -5.10 0.26
CA GLN A 107 4.79 -6.27 -0.56
C GLN A 107 3.29 -6.46 -0.76
N ILE A 108 2.86 -6.47 -2.02
CA ILE A 108 1.47 -6.53 -2.43
C ILE A 108 1.27 -7.82 -3.23
N PHE A 109 0.54 -8.76 -2.63
CA PHE A 109 0.30 -10.10 -3.14
C PHE A 109 -1.21 -10.41 -3.21
N GLY A 110 -1.59 -11.39 -4.02
CA GLY A 110 -2.99 -11.85 -4.11
C GLY A 110 -3.90 -10.94 -4.92
N PHE A 111 -3.33 -9.90 -5.55
CA PHE A 111 -4.01 -9.00 -6.49
C PHE A 111 -3.48 -9.15 -7.91
N GLU A 112 -2.73 -10.22 -8.17
CA GLU A 112 -2.32 -10.55 -9.54
C GLU A 112 -3.57 -10.82 -10.39
N ASP A 113 -3.49 -10.44 -11.66
CA ASP A 113 -4.58 -10.51 -12.64
C ASP A 113 -5.79 -9.60 -12.34
N LYS A 114 -5.67 -8.66 -11.38
CA LYS A 114 -6.52 -7.47 -11.32
C LYS A 114 -6.05 -6.49 -12.38
N THR A 115 -5.18 -5.56 -12.00
CA THR A 115 -4.56 -4.63 -12.95
C THR A 115 -3.22 -5.13 -13.44
N LEU A 116 -2.45 -5.77 -12.55
CA LEU A 116 -1.08 -6.20 -12.81
C LEU A 116 -1.02 -7.73 -12.97
N PRO A 117 -0.28 -8.27 -13.96
CA PRO A 117 -0.11 -9.72 -14.10
C PRO A 117 0.95 -10.30 -13.14
N TYR A 118 1.39 -9.53 -12.14
CA TYR A 118 2.47 -9.86 -11.23
C TYR A 118 2.24 -9.28 -9.84
N SER A 119 2.90 -9.85 -8.84
CA SER A 119 3.00 -9.28 -7.50
C SER A 119 3.88 -8.03 -7.52
N LEU A 120 3.58 -7.06 -6.67
CA LEU A 120 4.32 -5.81 -6.60
C LEU A 120 5.07 -5.70 -5.28
N THR A 121 6.36 -5.37 -5.34
CA THR A 121 7.16 -4.92 -4.20
C THR A 121 7.57 -3.47 -4.42
N ILE A 122 7.39 -2.61 -3.43
CA ILE A 122 7.84 -1.22 -3.45
C ILE A 122 8.84 -1.04 -2.33
N ILE A 123 10.03 -0.54 -2.66
CA ILE A 123 11.08 -0.21 -1.70
C ILE A 123 11.10 1.32 -1.60
N ASP A 124 10.72 1.84 -0.44
CA ASP A 124 10.79 3.26 -0.11
C ASP A 124 12.08 3.52 0.66
N THR A 125 12.84 4.50 0.20
CA THR A 125 14.08 4.93 0.87
C THR A 125 13.84 6.27 1.56
N PRO A 126 14.55 6.54 2.67
CA PRO A 126 14.57 7.86 3.27
C PRO A 126 14.86 8.95 2.23
N GLY A 127 14.18 10.09 2.35
CA GLY A 127 14.54 11.26 1.56
C GLY A 127 15.84 11.85 2.08
N TYR A 128 16.70 12.31 1.17
CA TYR A 128 17.85 13.12 1.51
C TYR A 128 17.47 14.60 1.67
#